data_AF-A0A957XBI0-F1
#
_entry.id   AF-A0A957XBI0-F1
#
_cell.length_a   1.000
_cell.length_b   1.000
_cell.length_c   1.000
_cell.angle_alpha   90.00
_cell.angle_beta   90.00
_cell.angle_gamma   90.00
#
_symmetry.space_group_name_H-M   'P 1'
#
loop_
_entity.id
_entity.type
_entity.pdbx_description
1 polymer ?
#
loop_
_entity_poly.entity_id
_entity_poly.type
_entity_poly.pdbx_seq_one_letter_code
_entity_poly.pdbx_strand_id
1 'polypeptide(L)'
;MPNPKSHLITSEMMQKGEIPLLFTGGACNIQHINGPIRNPGRDPLARWLDEKGWSYYDPQIHPSTHGRDYVWGIDGPQEKRARSEVKLRIYEITATTIAAVTMLEIMDDARRNLRSIVWFNDGKNFAPIGLGDRDTLLSNDTLRRQVGETAYSHLLAYVNAGRQLRNELLLMVVDCPSIVVVNSLDELKTVITYLLQE
;
A
#
# COMPACT_ATOMS: atom_id res chain seq x y z
N MET A 1 -12.64 -5.87 -27.59
CA MET A 1 -11.24 -6.28 -27.37
C MET A 1 -11.25 -7.35 -26.30
N PRO A 2 -10.49 -8.46 -26.44
CA PRO A 2 -10.44 -9.46 -25.38
C PRO A 2 -9.91 -8.77 -24.11
N ASN A 3 -10.60 -9.00 -23.00
CA ASN A 3 -10.20 -8.50 -21.68
C ASN A 3 -8.78 -9.04 -21.42
N PRO A 4 -7.76 -8.19 -21.17
CA PRO A 4 -6.43 -8.69 -20.84
C PRO A 4 -6.57 -9.68 -19.69
N LYS A 5 -6.00 -10.88 -19.86
CA LYS A 5 -6.04 -11.90 -18.82
C LYS A 5 -5.34 -11.30 -17.61
N SER A 6 -6.08 -11.11 -16.52
CA SER A 6 -5.47 -10.67 -15.27
C SER A 6 -4.55 -11.78 -14.74
N HIS A 7 -3.37 -11.38 -14.28
CA HIS A 7 -2.37 -12.23 -13.65
C HIS A 7 -2.39 -12.10 -12.10
N LEU A 8 -3.45 -11.50 -11.57
CA LEU A 8 -3.70 -11.39 -10.13
C LEU A 8 -4.00 -12.76 -9.51
N ILE A 9 -3.24 -13.11 -8.48
CA ILE A 9 -3.44 -14.31 -7.65
C ILE A 9 -4.26 -13.90 -6.42
N THR A 10 -5.41 -14.55 -6.20
CA THR A 10 -6.30 -14.23 -5.07
C THR A 10 -6.00 -15.07 -3.83
N SER A 11 -6.60 -14.71 -2.68
CA SER A 11 -6.50 -15.52 -1.45
C SER A 11 -6.97 -16.96 -1.65
N GLU A 12 -8.04 -17.18 -2.44
CA GLU A 12 -8.55 -18.51 -2.74
C GLU A 12 -7.60 -19.32 -3.64
N MET A 13 -6.90 -18.67 -4.56
CA MET A 13 -5.87 -19.29 -5.40
C MET A 13 -4.63 -19.67 -4.56
N MET A 14 -4.21 -18.79 -3.64
CA MET A 14 -3.16 -19.07 -2.66
C MET A 14 -3.50 -20.30 -1.79
N GLN A 15 -4.75 -20.42 -1.32
CA GLN A 15 -5.21 -21.60 -0.57
C GLN A 15 -5.10 -22.90 -1.38
N LYS A 16 -5.25 -22.83 -2.71
CA LYS A 16 -5.08 -23.96 -3.63
C LYS A 16 -3.62 -24.24 -3.99
N GLY A 17 -2.68 -23.42 -3.49
CA GLY A 17 -1.24 -23.62 -3.66
C GLY A 17 -0.60 -22.78 -4.77
N GLU A 18 -1.31 -21.83 -5.36
CA GLU A 18 -0.69 -20.88 -6.28
C GLU A 18 0.25 -19.93 -5.53
N ILE A 19 1.39 -19.59 -6.14
CA ILE A 19 2.39 -18.68 -5.56
C ILE A 19 2.63 -17.56 -6.58
N PRO A 20 2.50 -16.28 -6.19
CA PRO A 20 2.73 -15.16 -7.10
C PRO A 20 4.22 -14.89 -7.26
N LEU A 21 4.59 -14.23 -8.36
CA LEU A 21 5.95 -13.73 -8.53
C LEU A 21 6.21 -12.48 -7.66
N LEU A 22 5.22 -11.59 -7.56
CA LEU A 22 5.31 -10.33 -6.82
C LEU A 22 4.24 -10.22 -5.73
N PHE A 23 4.56 -9.49 -4.66
CA PHE A 23 3.60 -8.99 -3.69
C PHE A 23 3.50 -7.47 -3.81
N THR A 24 2.30 -6.93 -3.89
CA THR A 24 2.05 -5.49 -3.85
C THR A 24 1.23 -5.16 -2.59
N GLY A 25 1.82 -4.44 -1.64
CA GLY A 25 1.22 -4.07 -0.36
C GLY A 25 1.26 -2.57 -0.11
N GLY A 26 0.61 -2.07 0.94
CA GLY A 26 0.52 -0.65 1.26
C GLY A 26 -0.86 -0.29 1.79
N ALA A 27 -1.06 -0.48 3.08
CA ALA A 27 -2.35 -0.41 3.75
C ALA A 27 -3.06 0.93 3.50
N CYS A 28 -4.21 0.88 2.85
CA CYS A 28 -5.10 2.02 2.62
C CYS A 28 -6.48 1.63 3.13
N ASN A 29 -6.92 2.23 4.24
CA ASN A 29 -8.31 2.09 4.67
C ASN A 29 -9.09 3.28 4.13
N ILE A 30 -9.46 3.23 2.87
CA ILE A 30 -10.44 4.17 2.36
C ILE A 30 -11.81 3.60 2.73
N GLN A 31 -12.52 4.22 3.66
CA GLN A 31 -13.91 3.87 3.95
C GLN A 31 -14.85 4.96 3.44
N HIS A 32 -15.89 4.53 2.74
CA HIS A 32 -17.08 5.31 2.46
C HIS A 32 -18.17 4.95 3.46
N ILE A 33 -19.25 5.75 3.52
CA ILE A 33 -20.46 5.42 4.28
C ILE A 33 -21.11 4.09 3.83
N ASN A 34 -20.78 3.62 2.63
CA ASN A 34 -21.30 2.38 2.05
C ASN A 34 -20.30 1.21 2.15
N GLY A 35 -19.18 1.38 2.85
CA GLY A 35 -18.12 0.37 2.98
C GLY A 35 -16.77 0.80 2.37
N PRO A 36 -15.78 -0.11 2.33
CA PRO A 36 -14.44 0.20 1.85
C PRO A 36 -14.40 0.58 0.35
N ILE A 37 -13.56 1.55 0.00
CA ILE A 37 -13.28 1.96 -1.39
C ILE A 37 -11.89 1.44 -1.77
N ARG A 38 -11.77 0.93 -2.99
CA ARG A 38 -10.48 0.55 -3.55
C ARG A 38 -9.56 1.74 -3.75
N ASN A 39 -8.26 1.57 -3.49
CA ASN A 39 -7.23 2.54 -3.86
C ASN A 39 -6.96 2.48 -5.38
N PRO A 40 -7.38 3.49 -6.18
CA PRO A 40 -7.16 3.48 -7.63
C PRO A 40 -5.69 3.72 -8.02
N GLY A 41 -4.83 4.16 -7.08
CA GLY A 41 -3.40 4.40 -7.32
C GLY A 41 -2.64 3.16 -7.80
N ARG A 42 -3.17 1.96 -7.50
CA ARG A 42 -2.59 0.67 -7.89
C ARG A 42 -2.86 0.23 -9.32
N ASP A 43 -3.89 0.77 -9.95
CA ASP A 43 -4.38 0.32 -11.25
C ASP A 43 -3.32 0.42 -12.37
N PRO A 44 -2.51 1.50 -12.43
CA PRO A 44 -1.43 1.59 -13.43
C PRO A 44 -0.36 0.51 -13.25
N LEU A 45 0.00 0.17 -12.01
CA LEU A 45 0.98 -0.88 -11.72
C LEU A 45 0.42 -2.25 -12.12
N ALA A 46 -0.79 -2.58 -11.68
CA ALA A 46 -1.44 -3.84 -11.99
C ALA A 46 -1.59 -4.07 -13.51
N ARG A 47 -2.04 -3.06 -14.25
CA ARG A 47 -2.13 -3.14 -15.71
C ARG A 47 -0.78 -3.44 -16.34
N TRP A 48 0.28 -2.75 -15.90
CA TRP A 48 1.61 -2.99 -16.43
C TRP A 48 2.15 -4.39 -16.08
N LEU A 49 1.86 -4.91 -14.88
CA LEU A 49 2.22 -6.27 -14.50
C LEU A 49 1.48 -7.31 -15.35
N ASP A 50 0.18 -7.08 -15.63
CA ASP A 50 -0.61 -7.92 -16.54
C ASP A 50 -0.05 -7.90 -17.96
N GLU A 51 0.36 -6.73 -18.48
CA GLU A 51 1.01 -6.59 -19.79
C GLU A 51 2.35 -7.34 -19.88
N LYS A 52 3.05 -7.50 -18.75
CA LYS A 52 4.29 -8.32 -18.65
C LYS A 52 4.02 -9.81 -18.45
N GLY A 53 2.78 -10.20 -18.18
CA GLY A 53 2.41 -11.57 -17.85
C GLY A 53 2.95 -12.04 -16.50
N TRP A 54 3.27 -11.11 -15.59
CA TRP A 54 3.82 -11.43 -14.28
C TRP A 54 2.72 -11.61 -13.24
N SER A 55 2.74 -12.72 -12.51
CA SER A 55 1.76 -12.97 -11.46
C SER A 55 2.03 -12.14 -10.21
N TYR A 56 1.00 -11.58 -9.62
CA TYR A 56 1.14 -10.77 -8.41
C TYR A 56 -0.01 -11.03 -7.44
N TYR A 57 0.25 -10.85 -6.15
CA TYR A 57 -0.77 -10.78 -5.12
C TYR A 57 -0.89 -9.33 -4.66
N ASP A 58 -2.11 -8.79 -4.75
CA ASP A 58 -2.47 -7.48 -4.22
C ASP A 58 -3.73 -7.60 -3.36
N PRO A 59 -3.66 -7.35 -2.05
CA PRO A 59 -4.82 -7.44 -1.18
C PRO A 59 -5.87 -6.35 -1.49
N GLN A 60 -5.55 -5.29 -2.24
CA GLN A 60 -6.42 -4.14 -2.49
C GLN A 60 -7.08 -4.09 -3.87
N ILE A 61 -6.71 -4.95 -4.81
CA ILE A 61 -7.21 -4.87 -6.19
C ILE A 61 -8.36 -5.84 -6.47
N HIS A 62 -8.38 -7.02 -5.85
CA HIS A 62 -9.37 -8.05 -6.16
C HIS A 62 -10.70 -7.82 -5.42
N PRO A 63 -11.88 -7.98 -6.06
CA PRO A 63 -13.18 -7.92 -5.39
C PRO A 63 -13.33 -8.88 -4.19
N SER A 64 -12.64 -10.03 -4.22
CA SER A 64 -12.62 -10.99 -3.11
C SER A 64 -11.64 -10.64 -1.99
N THR A 65 -10.86 -9.56 -2.08
CA THR A 65 -9.98 -9.08 -0.99
C THR A 65 -10.24 -7.61 -0.64
N HIS A 66 -10.86 -6.85 -1.57
CA HIS A 66 -11.20 -5.45 -1.43
C HIS A 66 -12.49 -5.14 -2.19
N GLY A 67 -13.44 -4.46 -1.53
CA GLY A 67 -14.85 -4.41 -1.96
C GLY A 67 -15.77 -5.30 -1.11
N ARG A 68 -15.17 -6.03 -0.15
CA ARG A 68 -15.81 -6.63 1.02
C ARG A 68 -14.99 -6.32 2.27
N ASP A 69 -15.56 -6.55 3.44
CA ASP A 69 -14.81 -6.45 4.70
C ASP A 69 -13.66 -7.47 4.73
N TYR A 70 -12.52 -7.02 5.27
CA TYR A 70 -11.33 -7.84 5.48
C TYR A 70 -11.62 -8.95 6.50
N VAL A 71 -11.49 -10.20 6.09
CA VAL A 71 -11.73 -11.37 6.94
C VAL A 71 -10.39 -11.87 7.44
N TRP A 72 -10.04 -11.46 8.67
CA TRP A 72 -8.72 -11.70 9.25
C TRP A 72 -8.28 -13.18 9.22
N GLY A 73 -9.21 -14.13 9.43
CA GLY A 73 -8.91 -15.56 9.42
C GLY A 73 -8.57 -16.15 8.04
N ILE A 74 -8.84 -15.42 6.95
CA ILE A 74 -8.56 -15.84 5.57
C ILE A 74 -7.50 -14.93 4.97
N ASP A 75 -7.77 -13.63 4.94
CA ASP A 75 -6.96 -12.65 4.21
C ASP A 75 -5.58 -12.49 4.87
N GLY A 76 -5.52 -12.41 6.21
CA GLY A 76 -4.25 -12.24 6.93
C GLY A 76 -3.25 -13.37 6.73
N PRO A 77 -3.64 -14.65 6.89
CA PRO A 77 -2.77 -15.77 6.59
C PRO A 77 -2.29 -15.80 5.14
N GLN A 78 -3.15 -15.53 4.16
CA GLN A 78 -2.76 -15.57 2.74
C GLN A 78 -1.86 -14.40 2.36
N GLU A 79 -2.10 -13.20 2.88
CA GLU A 79 -1.25 -12.03 2.68
C GLU A 79 0.17 -12.28 3.24
N LYS A 80 0.25 -12.78 4.47
CA LYS A 80 1.54 -13.17 5.09
C LYS A 80 2.26 -14.23 4.28
N ARG A 81 1.53 -15.23 3.76
CA ARG A 81 2.08 -16.30 2.93
C ARG A 81 2.61 -15.75 1.63
N ALA A 82 1.81 -14.99 0.88
CA ALA A 82 2.22 -14.34 -0.36
C ALA A 82 3.46 -13.47 -0.14
N ARG A 83 3.44 -12.59 0.87
CA ARG A 83 4.60 -11.76 1.25
C ARG A 83 5.84 -12.60 1.59
N SER A 84 5.69 -13.80 2.14
CA SER A 84 6.85 -14.66 2.48
C SER A 84 7.41 -15.46 1.30
N GLU A 85 6.59 -15.78 0.29
CA GLU A 85 6.95 -16.72 -0.79
C GLU A 85 7.34 -16.03 -2.11
N VAL A 86 6.93 -14.77 -2.33
CA VAL A 86 7.23 -14.05 -3.58
C VAL A 86 8.72 -13.74 -3.77
N LYS A 87 9.12 -13.45 -5.01
CA LYS A 87 10.49 -13.01 -5.33
C LYS A 87 10.72 -11.55 -4.91
N LEU A 88 9.71 -10.68 -5.05
CA LEU A 88 9.83 -9.24 -4.83
C LEU A 88 8.59 -8.68 -4.12
N ARG A 89 8.79 -7.79 -3.14
CA ARG A 89 7.70 -7.02 -2.49
C ARG A 89 7.73 -5.57 -2.95
N ILE A 90 6.56 -4.98 -3.15
CA ILE A 90 6.39 -3.58 -3.57
C ILE A 90 5.39 -2.92 -2.63
N TYR A 91 5.83 -1.90 -1.91
CA TYR A 91 5.01 -1.12 -1.00
C TYR A 91 4.72 0.26 -1.57
N GLU A 92 3.48 0.56 -1.93
CA GLU A 92 3.09 1.92 -2.34
C GLU A 92 2.76 2.75 -1.10
N ILE A 93 3.37 3.93 -1.03
CA ILE A 93 3.09 4.96 -0.04
C ILE A 93 2.51 6.16 -0.79
N THR A 94 1.21 6.38 -0.66
CA THR A 94 0.47 7.52 -1.24
C THR A 94 0.10 8.55 -0.18
N ALA A 95 -0.60 9.62 -0.54
CA ALA A 95 -1.16 10.54 0.44
C ALA A 95 -2.16 9.90 1.43
N THR A 96 -2.78 8.77 1.07
CA THR A 96 -3.84 8.13 1.87
C THR A 96 -3.40 6.86 2.60
N THR A 97 -2.21 6.33 2.29
CA THR A 97 -1.69 5.11 2.92
C THR A 97 -1.51 5.28 4.42
N ILE A 98 -2.06 4.38 5.22
CA ILE A 98 -1.78 4.31 6.66
C ILE A 98 -0.38 3.73 6.82
N ALA A 99 0.59 4.64 6.99
CA ALA A 99 2.01 4.29 6.97
C ALA A 99 2.38 3.26 8.04
N ALA A 100 1.77 3.31 9.23
CA ALA A 100 2.22 2.53 10.38
C ALA A 100 2.29 1.01 10.13
N VAL A 101 1.23 0.40 9.59
CA VAL A 101 1.21 -1.05 9.31
C VAL A 101 2.17 -1.40 8.18
N THR A 102 2.11 -0.63 7.09
CA THR A 102 3.00 -0.81 5.93
C THR A 102 4.47 -0.68 6.33
N MET A 103 4.80 0.24 7.23
CA MET A 103 6.15 0.42 7.75
C MET A 103 6.62 -0.79 8.54
N LEU A 104 5.75 -1.40 9.36
CA LEU A 104 6.09 -2.64 10.07
C LEU A 104 6.40 -3.79 9.10
N GLU A 105 5.65 -3.88 8.00
CA GLU A 105 5.90 -4.88 6.94
C GLU A 105 7.24 -4.65 6.24
N ILE A 106 7.51 -3.40 5.84
CA ILE A 106 8.79 -3.01 5.23
C ILE A 106 9.96 -3.28 6.19
N MET A 107 9.81 -2.94 7.48
CA MET A 107 10.87 -3.16 8.46
C MET A 107 11.08 -4.65 8.76
N ASP A 108 10.03 -5.46 8.75
CA ASP A 108 10.16 -6.93 8.86
C ASP A 108 10.88 -7.52 7.64
N ASP A 109 10.60 -7.02 6.44
CA ASP A 109 11.31 -7.41 5.22
C ASP A 109 12.79 -7.00 5.29
N ALA A 110 13.09 -5.78 5.72
CA ALA A 110 14.45 -5.28 5.91
C ALA A 110 15.24 -6.13 6.92
N ARG A 111 14.63 -6.42 8.09
CA ARG A 111 15.21 -7.29 9.12
C ARG A 111 15.55 -8.69 8.60
N ARG A 112 14.77 -9.20 7.64
CA ARG A 112 14.96 -10.51 7.03
C ARG A 112 15.80 -10.48 5.75
N ASN A 113 16.35 -9.32 5.40
CA ASN A 113 17.10 -9.09 4.16
C ASN A 113 16.32 -9.48 2.90
N LEU A 114 14.98 -9.28 2.92
CA LEU A 114 14.12 -9.54 1.78
C LEU A 114 14.10 -8.33 0.85
N ARG A 115 14.33 -8.59 -0.44
CA ARG A 115 14.30 -7.56 -1.49
C ARG A 115 12.91 -6.96 -1.58
N SER A 116 12.83 -5.65 -1.35
CA SER A 116 11.59 -4.89 -1.38
C SER A 116 11.78 -3.53 -2.01
N ILE A 117 10.72 -3.01 -2.62
CA ILE A 117 10.67 -1.65 -3.17
C ILE A 117 9.68 -0.85 -2.36
N VAL A 118 10.06 0.35 -1.93
CA VAL A 118 9.14 1.34 -1.37
C VAL A 118 8.89 2.40 -2.45
N TRP A 119 7.69 2.39 -3.00
CA TRP A 119 7.26 3.35 -4.01
C TRP A 119 6.53 4.52 -3.34
N PHE A 120 7.24 5.66 -3.22
CA PHE A 120 6.73 6.92 -2.67
C PHE A 120 5.88 7.68 -3.71
N ASN A 121 4.74 7.11 -4.09
CA ASN A 121 3.78 7.69 -5.03
C ASN A 121 3.01 8.89 -4.43
N ASP A 122 3.65 10.07 -4.39
CA ASP A 122 3.18 11.23 -3.60
C ASP A 122 3.17 10.96 -2.08
N GLY A 123 3.99 10.01 -1.63
CA GLY A 123 4.08 9.59 -0.23
C GLY A 123 4.67 10.63 0.74
N LYS A 124 5.08 11.80 0.25
CA LYS A 124 5.51 12.93 1.10
C LYS A 124 4.34 13.61 1.79
N ASN A 125 3.16 13.54 1.19
CA ASN A 125 1.94 14.11 1.72
C ASN A 125 1.20 13.08 2.56
N PHE A 126 0.47 13.53 3.58
CA PHE A 126 -0.51 12.72 4.26
C PHE A 126 -1.83 13.48 4.31
N ALA A 127 -2.78 13.02 3.49
CA ALA A 127 -4.08 13.64 3.30
C ALA A 127 -5.15 12.54 3.28
N PRO A 128 -5.61 12.07 4.46
CA PRO A 128 -6.69 11.10 4.53
C PRO A 128 -7.95 11.64 3.84
N ILE A 129 -8.68 10.76 3.17
CA ILE A 129 -9.93 11.12 2.48
C ILE A 129 -10.91 11.72 3.49
N GLY A 130 -11.48 12.87 3.13
CA GLY A 130 -12.41 13.62 3.97
C GLY A 130 -11.77 14.55 5.00
N LEU A 131 -10.49 14.36 5.36
CA LEU A 131 -9.77 15.24 6.28
C LEU A 131 -8.87 16.25 5.54
N GLY A 132 -8.30 15.84 4.42
CA GLY A 132 -7.25 16.61 3.74
C GLY A 132 -5.92 16.54 4.48
N ASP A 133 -4.94 17.31 4.01
CA ASP A 133 -3.65 17.43 4.69
C ASP A 133 -3.76 18.30 5.96
N ARG A 134 -2.62 18.49 6.64
CA ARG A 134 -2.56 19.27 7.88
C ARG A 134 -3.10 20.68 7.70
N ASP A 135 -2.72 21.36 6.64
CA ASP A 135 -3.04 22.78 6.46
C ASP A 135 -4.51 22.93 6.05
N THR A 136 -5.02 22.00 5.23
CA THR A 136 -6.44 21.84 4.93
C THR A 136 -7.25 21.65 6.21
N LEU A 137 -6.85 20.72 7.09
CA LEU A 137 -7.53 20.45 8.35
C LEU A 137 -7.53 21.66 9.29
N LEU A 138 -6.40 22.37 9.39
CA LEU A 138 -6.26 23.58 10.21
C LEU A 138 -7.20 24.71 9.77
N SER A 139 -7.45 24.81 8.46
CA SER A 139 -8.37 25.80 7.90
C SER A 139 -9.86 25.41 7.99
N ASN A 140 -10.18 24.19 8.43
CA ASN A 140 -11.54 23.65 8.41
C ASN A 140 -12.32 23.93 9.71
N ASP A 141 -12.70 25.19 9.91
CA ASP A 141 -13.49 25.63 11.06
C ASP A 141 -14.87 24.95 11.14
N THR A 142 -15.46 24.61 10.00
CA THR A 142 -16.75 23.91 9.93
C THR A 142 -16.65 22.54 10.58
N LEU A 143 -15.64 21.74 10.20
CA LEU A 143 -15.40 20.42 10.78
C LEU A 143 -15.13 20.54 12.28
N ARG A 144 -14.27 21.48 12.69
CA ARG A 144 -13.94 21.73 14.10
C ARG A 144 -15.20 21.98 14.94
N ARG A 145 -16.12 22.82 14.46
CA ARG A 145 -17.41 23.08 15.15
C ARG A 145 -18.33 21.86 15.18
N GLN A 146 -18.34 21.06 14.11
CA GLN A 146 -19.20 19.87 14.01
C GLN A 146 -18.77 18.74 14.95
N VAL A 147 -17.47 18.47 15.05
CA VAL A 147 -16.95 17.35 15.87
C VAL A 147 -16.56 17.76 17.29
N GLY A 148 -16.38 19.06 17.53
CA GLY A 148 -15.91 19.61 18.81
C GLY A 148 -14.40 19.51 19.01
N GLU A 149 -13.87 20.26 19.98
CA GLU A 149 -12.43 20.46 20.18
C GLU A 149 -11.64 19.18 20.42
N THR A 150 -12.16 18.28 21.25
CA THR A 150 -11.47 17.03 21.60
C THR A 150 -11.29 16.14 20.38
N ALA A 151 -12.38 15.86 19.66
CA ALA A 151 -12.33 15.04 18.46
C ALA A 151 -11.47 15.68 17.37
N TYR A 152 -11.60 17.00 17.17
CA TYR A 152 -10.75 17.74 16.24
C TYR A 152 -9.26 17.62 16.59
N SER A 153 -8.90 17.73 17.87
CA SER A 153 -7.51 17.57 18.32
C SER A 153 -6.95 16.17 18.04
N HIS A 154 -7.78 15.13 18.17
CA HIS A 154 -7.40 13.77 17.78
C HIS A 154 -7.17 13.62 16.28
N LEU A 155 -8.04 14.21 15.44
CA LEU A 155 -7.86 14.20 13.98
C LEU A 155 -6.55 14.92 13.59
N LEU A 156 -6.26 16.06 14.21
CA LEU A 156 -5.02 16.79 13.96
C LEU A 156 -3.79 15.99 14.39
N ALA A 157 -3.83 15.35 15.57
CA ALA A 157 -2.77 14.46 16.03
C ALA A 157 -2.55 13.28 15.07
N TYR A 158 -3.62 12.68 14.57
CA TYR A 158 -3.57 11.61 13.57
C TYR A 158 -2.88 12.07 12.27
N VAL A 159 -3.25 13.24 11.73
CA VAL A 159 -2.63 13.78 10.52
C VAL A 159 -1.14 14.10 10.75
N ASN A 160 -0.80 14.71 11.88
CA ASN A 160 0.59 15.00 12.22
C ASN A 160 1.42 13.71 12.36
N ALA A 161 0.88 12.68 13.01
CA ALA A 161 1.55 11.40 13.18
C ALA A 161 1.78 10.70 11.84
N GLY A 162 0.77 10.65 10.96
CA GLY A 162 0.92 10.06 9.63
C GLY A 162 1.97 10.78 8.77
N ARG A 163 2.06 12.11 8.88
CA ARG A 163 3.11 12.89 8.21
C ARG A 163 4.50 12.59 8.78
N GLN A 164 4.64 12.51 10.11
CA GLN A 164 5.91 12.17 10.73
C GLN A 164 6.39 10.79 10.32
N LEU A 165 5.51 9.79 10.37
CA LEU A 165 5.82 8.41 10.01
C LEU A 165 6.40 8.26 8.59
N ARG A 166 5.95 9.07 7.63
CA ARG A 166 6.50 9.09 6.26
C ARG A 166 7.94 9.58 6.21
N ASN A 167 8.25 10.63 6.96
CA ASN A 167 9.61 11.15 7.05
C ASN A 167 10.53 10.13 7.71
N GLU A 168 10.06 9.52 8.80
CA GLU A 168 10.81 8.47 9.51
C GLU A 168 11.03 7.23 8.64
N LEU A 169 10.04 6.82 7.84
CA LEU A 169 10.20 5.69 6.92
C LEU A 169 11.39 5.88 5.99
N LEU A 170 11.53 7.06 5.36
CA LEU A 170 12.66 7.34 4.47
C LEU A 170 14.00 7.28 5.21
N LEU A 171 14.07 7.82 6.43
CA LEU A 171 15.28 7.76 7.25
C LEU A 171 15.62 6.32 7.67
N MET A 172 14.62 5.48 7.93
CA MET A 172 14.84 4.08 8.31
C MET A 172 15.35 3.21 7.16
N VAL A 173 14.91 3.48 5.92
CA VAL A 173 15.25 2.64 4.76
C VAL A 173 16.46 3.12 3.97
N VAL A 174 16.96 4.34 4.20
CA VAL A 174 18.03 4.94 3.38
C VAL A 174 19.31 4.09 3.33
N ASP A 175 19.65 3.45 4.44
CA ASP A 175 20.85 2.61 4.57
C ASP A 175 20.54 1.10 4.51
N CYS A 176 19.32 0.72 4.15
CA CYS A 176 18.91 -0.68 4.08
C CYS A 176 19.21 -1.27 2.68
N PRO A 177 20.21 -2.16 2.52
CA PRO A 177 20.64 -2.64 1.20
C PRO A 177 19.59 -3.51 0.50
N SER A 178 18.65 -4.09 1.25
CA SER A 178 17.56 -4.90 0.70
C SER A 178 16.34 -4.07 0.27
N ILE A 179 16.33 -2.76 0.54
CA ILE A 179 15.20 -1.88 0.29
C ILE A 179 15.57 -0.82 -0.74
N VAL A 180 14.81 -0.76 -1.84
CA VAL A 180 14.98 0.28 -2.87
C VAL A 180 13.84 1.28 -2.76
N VAL A 181 14.15 2.57 -2.66
CA VAL A 181 13.13 3.62 -2.67
C VAL A 181 13.03 4.22 -4.08
N VAL A 182 11.80 4.35 -4.58
CA VAL A 182 11.50 4.97 -5.89
C VAL A 182 10.38 5.99 -5.74
N ASN A 183 10.39 7.04 -6.55
CA ASN A 183 9.45 8.16 -6.45
C ASN A 183 8.50 8.25 -7.64
N SER A 184 8.69 7.45 -8.69
CA SER A 184 7.83 7.45 -9.87
C SER A 184 7.50 6.02 -10.34
N LEU A 185 6.41 5.90 -11.07
CA LEU A 185 6.01 4.63 -11.68
C LEU A 185 7.08 4.13 -12.68
N ASP A 186 7.76 5.03 -13.40
CA ASP A 186 8.78 4.63 -14.39
C ASP A 186 10.08 4.17 -13.74
N GLU A 187 10.50 4.80 -12.63
CA GLU A 187 11.57 4.28 -11.77
C GLU A 187 11.19 2.90 -11.23
N LEU A 188 9.96 2.75 -10.72
CA LEU A 188 9.46 1.48 -10.19
C LEU A 188 9.55 0.37 -11.26
N LYS A 189 9.04 0.62 -12.48
CA LYS A 189 9.09 -0.35 -13.58
C LYS A 189 10.53 -0.77 -13.93
N THR A 190 11.44 0.20 -13.98
CA THR A 190 12.86 -0.03 -14.24
C THR A 190 13.47 -0.94 -13.18
N VAL A 191 13.25 -0.60 -11.90
CA VAL A 191 13.80 -1.35 -10.76
C VAL A 191 13.21 -2.77 -10.69
N ILE A 192 11.89 -2.94 -10.88
CA ILE A 192 11.27 -4.28 -10.92
C ILE A 192 11.90 -5.14 -12.02
N THR A 193 12.05 -4.59 -13.22
CA THR A 193 12.60 -5.34 -14.37
C THR A 193 14.03 -5.78 -14.08
N TYR A 194 14.86 -4.89 -13.52
CA TYR A 194 16.23 -5.19 -13.13
C TYR A 194 16.29 -6.28 -12.04
N LEU A 195 15.56 -6.11 -10.93
CA LEU A 195 15.60 -7.03 -9.79
C LEU A 195 15.01 -8.42 -10.09
N LEU A 196 14.13 -8.54 -11.07
CA LEU A 196 13.58 -9.83 -11.50
C LEU A 196 14.51 -10.60 -12.46
N GLN A 197 15.44 -9.92 -13.13
CA GLN A 197 16.42 -10.52 -14.04
C GLN A 197 17.68 -11.04 -13.33
N GLU A 198 18.01 -10.49 -12.17
CA GLU A 198 18.97 -11.07 -11.22
C GLU A 198 18.45 -12.35 -10.56
#